data_AF-A0A9D9QHK6-F1
#
_entry.id   AF-A0A9D9QHK6-F1
#
_cell.length_a   1.000
_cell.length_b   1.000
_cell.length_c   1.000
_cell.angle_alpha   90.00
_cell.angle_beta   90.00
_cell.angle_gamma   90.00
#
_symmetry.space_group_name_H-M   'P 1'
#
loop_
_entity.id
_entity.type
_entity.pdbx_description
1 polymer ?
#
loop_
_entity_poly.entity_id
_entity_poly.type
_entity_poly.pdbx_seq_one_letter_code
_entity_poly.pdbx_strand_id
1 'polypeptide(L)'
;MKENGKYQLLQCSYYASHCVVLSYAVYYLTIAGLSDRAIGFLVALTCLLSSLSQGAAGRLADRSALFSWKKQLQIYAVLEIILSIILFLPGGSSVTGVIFALLILFSMLMMPMVNAAGFHYKDAEKKVDFGIARGLGSLSYAFTAYLAGKLTAHWGPSMILFLNILASVFLLIVATSMPYIANVHKPSTEPAALKSHKSLIRTYPVFFITAIGAMLFVFFNNMVTIYMLRIMERVGGDSGSMGTALAIAACAELPMLFLYSKLARHVSAPKLIVISGFFFSLKGILFIAAPDVQTIYAVQLLQSVSFGLLVAAKAHYADTCMTEEDKVTGQSVMTMTESMASVLASLTGGLLMGSGGIMLLLWCATGAAIVGTLITGLAAHENCK
;
A
#
# COMPACT_ATOMS: atom_id res chain seq x y z
N MET A 1 -24.76 -7.92 11.38
CA MET A 1 -23.68 -7.66 12.38
C MET A 1 -22.58 -8.72 12.28
N LYS A 2 -22.92 -9.98 11.98
CA LYS A 2 -21.94 -11.05 11.70
C LYS A 2 -21.08 -10.77 10.46
N GLU A 3 -21.64 -10.14 9.44
CA GLU A 3 -21.01 -9.83 8.15
C GLU A 3 -19.97 -8.73 8.29
N ASN A 4 -20.29 -7.68 9.05
CA ASN A 4 -19.36 -6.59 9.37
C ASN A 4 -18.11 -7.12 10.10
N GLY A 5 -18.31 -7.95 11.13
CA GLY A 5 -17.19 -8.57 11.85
C GLY A 5 -16.34 -9.46 10.94
N LYS A 6 -16.95 -10.26 10.06
CA LYS A 6 -16.20 -11.06 9.08
C LYS A 6 -15.41 -10.19 8.10
N TYR A 7 -15.97 -9.07 7.64
CA TYR A 7 -15.28 -8.15 6.76
C TYR A 7 -14.09 -7.46 7.45
N GLN A 8 -14.25 -7.08 8.71
CA GLN A 8 -13.17 -6.56 9.55
C GLN A 8 -12.05 -7.60 9.73
N LEU A 9 -12.40 -8.84 10.06
CA LEU A 9 -11.42 -9.94 10.17
C LEU A 9 -10.72 -10.23 8.84
N LEU A 10 -11.45 -10.11 7.72
CA LEU A 10 -10.89 -10.27 6.39
C LEU A 10 -9.81 -9.21 6.13
N GLN A 11 -10.12 -7.93 6.38
CA GLN A 11 -9.16 -6.82 6.29
C GLN A 11 -7.93 -7.07 7.19
N CYS A 12 -8.12 -7.47 8.45
CA CYS A 12 -7.01 -7.80 9.35
C CYS A 12 -6.11 -8.91 8.78
N SER A 13 -6.71 -10.02 8.35
CA SER A 13 -5.97 -11.17 7.82
C SER A 13 -5.19 -10.83 6.55
N TYR A 14 -5.78 -10.02 5.67
CA TYR A 14 -5.13 -9.52 4.47
C TYR A 14 -3.93 -8.64 4.80
N TYR A 15 -4.11 -7.63 5.65
CA TYR A 15 -3.03 -6.72 6.02
C TYR A 15 -1.90 -7.41 6.81
N ALA A 16 -2.21 -8.47 7.56
CA ALA A 16 -1.19 -9.32 8.18
C ALA A 16 -0.33 -10.05 7.14
N SER A 17 -0.94 -10.77 6.18
CA SER A 17 -0.21 -11.42 5.08
C SER A 17 0.59 -10.40 4.27
N HIS A 18 -0.06 -9.30 3.87
CA HIS A 18 0.55 -8.25 3.08
C HIS A 18 1.77 -7.61 3.76
N CYS A 19 1.69 -7.38 5.08
CA CYS A 19 2.82 -6.89 5.87
C CYS A 19 4.03 -7.83 5.74
N VAL A 20 3.82 -9.13 5.97
CA VAL A 20 4.89 -10.12 6.02
C VAL A 20 5.50 -10.34 4.64
N VAL A 21 4.68 -10.38 3.59
CA VAL A 21 5.14 -10.63 2.23
C VAL A 21 5.82 -9.40 1.63
N LEU A 22 5.20 -8.21 1.71
CA LEU A 22 5.74 -7.03 1.02
C LEU A 22 6.79 -6.30 1.86
N SER A 23 6.53 -6.07 3.15
CA SER A 23 7.44 -5.24 3.96
C SER A 23 8.73 -5.97 4.28
N TYR A 24 8.67 -7.28 4.54
CA TYR A 24 9.86 -8.10 4.79
C TYR A 24 10.46 -8.73 3.53
N ALA A 25 10.02 -8.32 2.33
CA ALA A 25 10.55 -8.82 1.07
C ALA A 25 12.07 -8.64 0.96
N VAL A 26 12.55 -7.42 1.23
CA VAL A 26 13.99 -7.10 1.16
C VAL A 26 14.76 -7.93 2.19
N TYR A 27 14.24 -8.09 3.40
CA TYR A 27 14.85 -8.92 4.45
C TYR A 27 14.99 -10.38 4.02
N TYR A 28 13.88 -11.00 3.61
CA TYR A 28 13.86 -12.41 3.25
C TYR A 28 14.75 -12.70 2.05
N LEU A 29 14.66 -11.88 1.00
CA LEU A 29 15.41 -12.08 -0.23
C LEU A 29 16.91 -11.79 -0.08
N THR A 30 17.29 -10.87 0.82
CA THR A 30 18.70 -10.62 1.16
C THR A 30 19.32 -11.86 1.80
N ILE A 31 18.63 -12.48 2.76
CA ILE A 31 19.13 -13.71 3.42
C ILE A 31 19.13 -14.89 2.45
N ALA A 32 18.19 -14.93 1.50
CA ALA A 32 18.19 -15.90 0.40
C ALA A 32 19.35 -15.70 -0.61
N GLY A 33 20.18 -14.66 -0.46
CA GLY A 33 21.37 -14.42 -1.26
C GLY A 33 21.16 -13.59 -2.52
N LEU A 34 20.04 -12.86 -2.65
CA LEU A 34 19.84 -11.92 -3.76
C LEU A 34 20.53 -10.59 -3.46
N SER A 35 21.07 -9.95 -4.51
CA SER A 35 21.59 -8.58 -4.42
C SER A 35 20.46 -7.55 -4.38
N ASP A 36 20.71 -6.37 -3.81
CA ASP A 36 19.71 -5.30 -3.74
C ASP A 36 19.17 -4.89 -5.14
N ARG A 37 20.03 -4.93 -6.16
CA ARG A 37 19.63 -4.69 -7.56
C ARG A 37 18.62 -5.73 -8.04
N ALA A 38 18.89 -7.01 -7.77
CA ALA A 38 18.00 -8.10 -8.14
C ALA A 38 16.67 -8.03 -7.38
N ILE A 39 16.73 -7.73 -6.08
CA ILE A 39 15.54 -7.56 -5.23
C ILE A 39 14.66 -6.42 -5.78
N GLY A 40 15.23 -5.23 -5.98
CA GLY A 40 14.45 -4.10 -6.45
C GLY A 40 13.87 -4.30 -7.85
N PHE A 41 14.63 -4.91 -8.78
CA PHE A 41 14.10 -5.29 -10.09
C PHE A 41 12.94 -6.29 -9.98
N LEU A 42 13.10 -7.32 -9.15
CA LEU A 42 12.10 -8.37 -8.95
C LEU A 42 10.82 -7.82 -8.33
N VAL A 43 10.93 -7.01 -7.28
CA VAL A 43 9.77 -6.35 -6.65
C VAL A 43 9.09 -5.41 -7.64
N ALA A 44 9.86 -4.61 -8.40
CA ALA A 44 9.30 -3.70 -9.39
C ALA A 44 8.53 -4.40 -10.50
N LEU A 45 9.14 -5.44 -11.10
CA LEU A 45 8.51 -6.25 -12.12
C LEU A 45 7.22 -6.89 -11.58
N THR A 46 7.26 -7.37 -10.34
CA THR A 46 6.10 -7.97 -9.69
C THR A 46 5.00 -6.93 -9.47
N CYS A 47 5.30 -5.76 -8.91
CA CYS A 47 4.31 -4.70 -8.71
C CYS A 47 3.69 -4.25 -10.04
N LEU A 48 4.47 -4.18 -11.12
CA LEU A 48 3.97 -3.86 -12.46
C LEU A 48 3.02 -4.96 -12.97
N LEU A 49 3.43 -6.23 -12.90
CA LEU A 49 2.61 -7.37 -13.31
C LEU A 49 1.32 -7.46 -12.48
N SER A 50 1.40 -7.24 -11.17
CA SER A 50 0.24 -7.16 -10.28
C SER A 50 -0.69 -6.04 -10.70
N SER A 51 -0.18 -4.82 -10.89
CA SER A 51 -1.01 -3.66 -11.28
C SER A 51 -1.74 -3.91 -12.61
N LEU A 52 -1.09 -4.53 -13.59
CA LEU A 52 -1.72 -4.90 -14.87
C LEU A 52 -2.76 -6.02 -14.69
N SER A 53 -2.47 -6.97 -13.82
CA SER A 53 -3.34 -8.13 -13.56
C SER A 53 -4.58 -7.79 -12.74
N GLN A 54 -4.56 -6.74 -11.92
CA GLN A 54 -5.70 -6.30 -11.11
C GLN A 54 -6.95 -6.03 -11.96
N GLY A 55 -6.80 -5.37 -13.11
CA GLY A 55 -7.92 -5.07 -14.02
C GLY A 55 -8.49 -6.31 -14.72
N ALA A 56 -7.69 -7.36 -14.92
CA ALA A 56 -8.17 -8.63 -15.45
C ALA A 56 -8.91 -9.43 -14.36
N ALA A 57 -8.34 -9.50 -13.15
CA ALA A 57 -8.94 -10.16 -11.99
C ALA A 57 -10.30 -9.55 -11.62
N GLY A 58 -10.42 -8.22 -11.61
CA GLY A 58 -11.69 -7.52 -11.38
C GLY A 58 -12.75 -7.86 -12.44
N ARG A 59 -12.40 -7.79 -13.72
CA ARG A 59 -13.33 -8.17 -14.82
C ARG A 59 -13.77 -9.64 -14.72
N LEU A 60 -12.88 -10.53 -14.32
CA LEU A 60 -13.20 -11.93 -14.11
C LEU A 60 -14.15 -12.12 -12.93
N ALA A 61 -13.94 -11.36 -11.84
CA ALA A 61 -14.80 -11.37 -10.65
C ALA A 61 -16.21 -10.87 -10.96
N ASP A 62 -16.33 -9.94 -11.90
CA ASP A 62 -17.61 -9.36 -12.28
C ASP A 62 -18.43 -10.19 -13.26
N ARG A 63 -17.75 -10.87 -14.21
CA ARG A 63 -18.40 -11.58 -15.32
C ARG A 63 -18.60 -13.07 -15.08
N SER A 64 -17.75 -13.69 -14.25
CA SER A 64 -17.79 -15.13 -14.04
C SER A 64 -18.53 -15.49 -12.76
N ALA A 65 -19.58 -16.30 -12.88
CA ALA A 65 -20.24 -16.92 -11.73
C ALA A 65 -19.31 -17.92 -11.00
N LEU A 66 -18.35 -18.51 -11.71
CA LEU A 66 -17.39 -19.50 -11.18
C LEU A 66 -16.21 -18.83 -10.47
N PHE A 67 -15.74 -17.69 -10.96
CA PHE A 67 -14.59 -16.96 -10.43
C PHE A 67 -15.00 -15.66 -9.73
N SER A 68 -15.95 -15.74 -8.80
CA SER A 68 -16.36 -14.60 -7.97
C SER A 68 -15.20 -14.06 -7.11
N TRP A 69 -15.36 -12.85 -6.56
CA TRP A 69 -14.38 -12.24 -5.64
C TRP A 69 -13.96 -13.21 -4.52
N LYS A 70 -14.93 -13.96 -3.97
CA LYS A 70 -14.71 -14.94 -2.89
C LYS A 70 -13.84 -16.09 -3.39
N LYS A 71 -14.15 -16.65 -4.57
CA LYS A 71 -13.42 -17.80 -5.10
C LYS A 71 -12.00 -17.42 -5.48
N GLN A 72 -11.79 -16.26 -6.12
CA GLN A 72 -10.45 -15.76 -6.44
C GLN A 72 -9.61 -15.53 -5.18
N LEU A 73 -10.19 -14.88 -4.16
CA LEU A 73 -9.54 -14.66 -2.88
C LEU A 73 -9.11 -15.98 -2.20
N GLN A 74 -9.98 -17.01 -2.23
CA GLN A 74 -9.64 -18.35 -1.72
C GLN A 74 -8.51 -19.01 -2.51
N ILE A 75 -8.52 -18.89 -3.85
CA ILE A 75 -7.45 -19.44 -4.71
C ILE A 75 -6.13 -18.76 -4.38
N TYR A 76 -6.09 -17.43 -4.30
CA TYR A 76 -4.87 -16.70 -3.96
C TYR A 76 -4.34 -17.07 -2.58
N ALA A 77 -5.22 -17.26 -1.59
CA ALA A 77 -4.82 -17.67 -0.24
C ALA A 77 -4.21 -19.07 -0.22
N VAL A 78 -4.80 -20.02 -0.96
CA VAL A 78 -4.25 -21.37 -1.10
C VAL A 78 -2.90 -21.34 -1.82
N LEU A 79 -2.76 -20.53 -2.88
CA LEU A 79 -1.50 -20.36 -3.58
C LEU A 79 -0.42 -19.77 -2.67
N GLU A 80 -0.73 -18.75 -1.87
CA GLU A 80 0.22 -18.20 -0.90
C GLU A 80 0.67 -19.26 0.13
N ILE A 81 -0.24 -20.08 0.64
CA ILE A 81 0.09 -21.16 1.58
C ILE A 81 1.04 -22.16 0.90
N ILE A 82 0.70 -22.64 -0.30
CA ILE A 82 1.51 -23.61 -1.04
C ILE A 82 2.90 -23.05 -1.34
N LEU A 83 2.98 -21.83 -1.87
CA LEU A 83 4.26 -21.18 -2.20
C LEU A 83 5.11 -20.95 -0.94
N SER A 84 4.49 -20.58 0.19
CA SER A 84 5.20 -20.43 1.46
C SER A 84 5.75 -21.77 1.97
N ILE A 85 5.00 -22.87 1.82
CA ILE A 85 5.46 -24.23 2.16
C ILE A 85 6.63 -24.63 1.26
N ILE A 86 6.54 -24.37 -0.05
CA ILE A 86 7.64 -24.67 -1.00
C ILE A 86 8.91 -23.91 -0.62
N LEU A 87 8.81 -22.67 -0.14
CA LEU A 87 9.96 -21.86 0.28
C LEU A 87 10.67 -22.38 1.54
N PHE A 88 10.10 -23.31 2.31
CA PHE A 88 10.84 -24.04 3.35
C PHE A 88 11.80 -25.08 2.80
N LEU A 89 11.60 -25.51 1.54
CA LEU A 89 12.49 -26.46 0.89
C LEU A 89 13.76 -25.75 0.40
N PRO A 90 14.93 -26.42 0.47
CA PRO A 90 16.17 -25.83 -0.03
C PRO A 90 16.05 -25.57 -1.53
N GLY A 91 16.39 -24.35 -1.94
CA GLY A 91 16.40 -23.92 -3.34
C GLY A 91 17.51 -22.89 -3.59
N GLY A 92 17.90 -22.72 -4.85
CA GLY A 92 18.84 -21.67 -5.24
C GLY A 92 18.22 -20.28 -5.14
N SER A 93 19.04 -19.25 -4.92
CA SER A 93 18.60 -17.86 -4.72
C SER A 93 17.63 -17.36 -5.81
N SER A 94 17.89 -17.66 -7.09
CA SER A 94 17.00 -17.30 -8.20
C SER A 94 15.61 -17.94 -8.10
N VAL A 95 15.54 -19.21 -7.71
CA VAL A 95 14.26 -19.93 -7.57
C VAL A 95 13.47 -19.35 -6.39
N THR A 96 14.15 -19.13 -5.26
CA THR A 96 13.56 -18.47 -4.09
C THR A 96 13.03 -17.08 -4.44
N GLY A 97 13.78 -16.31 -5.21
CA GLY A 97 13.36 -15.01 -5.72
C GLY A 97 12.05 -15.09 -6.50
N VAL A 98 11.97 -15.97 -7.51
CA VAL A 98 10.77 -16.12 -8.36
C VAL A 98 9.57 -16.57 -7.54
N ILE A 99 9.72 -17.52 -6.62
CA ILE A 99 8.61 -17.99 -5.79
C ILE A 99 8.12 -16.88 -4.84
N PHE A 100 9.04 -16.11 -4.26
CA PHE A 100 8.67 -14.97 -3.41
C PHE A 100 8.02 -13.84 -4.22
N ALA A 101 8.45 -13.62 -5.47
CA ALA A 101 7.78 -12.71 -6.40
C ALA A 101 6.31 -13.11 -6.62
N LEU A 102 6.04 -14.41 -6.77
CA LEU A 102 4.67 -14.91 -6.88
C LEU A 102 3.86 -14.67 -5.60
N LEU A 103 4.47 -14.77 -4.41
CA LEU A 103 3.81 -14.39 -3.15
C LEU A 103 3.40 -12.92 -3.16
N ILE A 104 4.33 -12.01 -3.50
CA ILE A 104 4.02 -10.57 -3.62
C ILE A 104 2.90 -10.37 -4.63
N LEU A 105 2.94 -11.07 -5.77
CA LEU A 105 1.93 -10.94 -6.82
C LEU A 105 0.53 -11.27 -6.30
N PHE A 106 0.37 -12.43 -5.67
CA PHE A 106 -0.92 -12.88 -5.14
C PHE A 106 -1.40 -12.00 -4.00
N SER A 107 -0.50 -11.57 -3.10
CA SER A 107 -0.82 -10.62 -2.04
C SER A 107 -1.39 -9.32 -2.60
N MET A 108 -0.80 -8.76 -3.66
CA MET A 108 -1.33 -7.55 -4.29
C MET A 108 -2.66 -7.76 -5.04
N LEU A 109 -2.94 -8.97 -5.53
CA LEU A 109 -4.22 -9.32 -6.16
C LEU A 109 -5.35 -9.56 -5.15
N MET A 110 -5.04 -9.81 -3.88
CA MET A 110 -6.06 -9.97 -2.84
C MET A 110 -6.76 -8.66 -2.50
N MET A 111 -6.08 -7.50 -2.50
CA MET A 111 -6.68 -6.22 -2.09
C MET A 111 -7.93 -5.84 -2.90
N PRO A 112 -7.92 -5.89 -4.25
CA PRO A 112 -9.14 -5.67 -5.03
C PRO A 112 -10.27 -6.63 -4.65
N MET A 113 -9.96 -7.89 -4.35
CA MET A 113 -10.97 -8.88 -3.96
C MET A 113 -11.55 -8.61 -2.57
N VAL A 114 -10.70 -8.15 -1.63
CA VAL A 114 -11.14 -7.70 -0.30
C VAL A 114 -12.03 -6.45 -0.44
N ASN A 115 -11.67 -5.48 -1.27
CA ASN A 115 -12.52 -4.31 -1.53
C ASN A 115 -13.84 -4.70 -2.21
N ALA A 116 -13.80 -5.59 -3.20
CA ALA A 116 -14.98 -6.12 -3.88
C ALA A 116 -15.94 -6.83 -2.92
N ALA A 117 -15.43 -7.52 -1.90
CA ALA A 117 -16.26 -8.10 -0.84
C ALA A 117 -17.06 -7.02 -0.09
N GLY A 118 -16.40 -5.90 0.25
CA GLY A 118 -17.04 -4.76 0.92
C GLY A 118 -18.17 -4.16 0.09
N PHE A 119 -17.93 -3.92 -1.20
CA PHE A 119 -18.95 -3.45 -2.14
C PHE A 119 -20.10 -4.46 -2.29
N HIS A 120 -19.79 -5.74 -2.47
CA HIS A 120 -20.79 -6.80 -2.61
C HIS A 120 -21.76 -6.86 -1.43
N TYR A 121 -21.26 -6.74 -0.19
CA TYR A 121 -22.12 -6.72 0.98
C TYR A 121 -22.92 -5.42 1.12
N LYS A 122 -22.32 -4.28 0.74
CA LYS A 122 -23.02 -2.99 0.71
C LYS A 122 -24.18 -3.01 -0.28
N ASP A 123 -23.94 -3.53 -1.49
CA ASP A 123 -24.95 -3.67 -2.56
C ASP A 123 -26.05 -4.67 -2.16
N ALA A 124 -25.72 -5.66 -1.33
CA ALA A 124 -26.70 -6.58 -0.72
C ALA A 124 -27.40 -6.00 0.53
N GLU A 125 -27.36 -4.67 0.70
CA GLU A 125 -27.94 -3.92 1.83
C GLU A 125 -27.46 -4.39 3.21
N LYS A 126 -26.29 -5.03 3.30
CA LYS A 126 -25.67 -5.40 4.57
C LYS A 126 -24.87 -4.22 5.10
N LYS A 127 -25.02 -3.94 6.40
CA LYS A 127 -24.22 -2.93 7.10
C LYS A 127 -22.77 -3.40 7.20
N VAL A 128 -21.89 -2.81 6.39
CA VAL A 128 -20.44 -3.00 6.45
C VAL A 128 -19.77 -1.63 6.54
N ASP A 129 -18.91 -1.45 7.54
CA ASP A 129 -18.16 -0.22 7.75
C ASP A 129 -16.73 -0.38 7.22
N PHE A 130 -16.48 0.19 6.04
CA PHE A 130 -15.16 0.15 5.41
C PHE A 130 -14.11 0.90 6.23
N GLY A 131 -14.45 2.03 6.85
CA GLY A 131 -13.51 2.85 7.61
C GLY A 131 -13.01 2.12 8.85
N ILE A 132 -13.91 1.52 9.63
CA ILE A 132 -13.54 0.71 10.80
C ILE A 132 -12.74 -0.52 10.36
N ALA A 133 -13.18 -1.21 9.30
CA ALA A 133 -12.49 -2.41 8.83
C ALA A 133 -11.06 -2.12 8.32
N ARG A 134 -10.88 -1.02 7.58
CA ARG A 134 -9.56 -0.54 7.14
C ARG A 134 -8.68 -0.09 8.30
N GLY A 135 -9.26 0.55 9.32
CA GLY A 135 -8.58 0.92 10.56
C GLY A 135 -8.06 -0.29 11.34
N LEU A 136 -8.91 -1.31 11.54
CA LEU A 136 -8.51 -2.59 12.13
C LEU A 136 -7.44 -3.30 11.30
N GLY A 137 -7.54 -3.22 9.96
CA GLY A 137 -6.49 -3.68 9.06
C GLY A 137 -5.11 -3.05 9.35
N SER A 138 -5.07 -1.73 9.59
CA SER A 138 -3.81 -1.04 9.95
C SER A 138 -3.28 -1.45 11.32
N LEU A 139 -4.16 -1.67 12.30
CA LEU A 139 -3.76 -2.22 13.61
C LEU A 139 -3.19 -3.62 13.47
N SER A 140 -3.81 -4.46 12.64
CA SER A 140 -3.29 -5.79 12.33
C SER A 140 -1.92 -5.70 11.65
N TYR A 141 -1.75 -4.81 10.66
CA TYR A 141 -0.46 -4.54 10.05
C TYR A 141 0.59 -4.12 11.08
N ALA A 142 0.27 -3.18 11.98
CA ALA A 142 1.20 -2.69 13.00
C ALA A 142 1.63 -3.82 13.96
N PHE A 143 0.67 -4.60 14.45
CA PHE A 143 0.93 -5.74 15.32
C PHE A 143 1.78 -6.80 14.61
N THR A 144 1.42 -7.15 13.37
CA THR A 144 2.16 -8.13 12.57
C THR A 144 3.57 -7.63 12.24
N ALA A 145 3.75 -6.34 11.91
CA ALA A 145 5.05 -5.76 11.64
C ALA A 145 5.97 -5.87 12.86
N TYR A 146 5.48 -5.49 14.04
CA TYR A 146 6.22 -5.61 15.29
C TYR A 146 6.56 -7.06 15.62
N LEU A 147 5.57 -7.95 15.56
CA LEU A 147 5.73 -9.37 15.86
C LEU A 147 6.73 -10.02 14.89
N ALA A 148 6.53 -9.86 13.58
CA ALA A 148 7.43 -10.38 12.56
C ALA A 148 8.87 -9.89 12.76
N GLY A 149 9.05 -8.62 13.15
CA GLY A 149 10.38 -8.08 13.41
C GLY A 149 11.06 -8.78 14.57
N LYS A 150 10.36 -8.93 15.70
CA LYS A 150 10.90 -9.61 16.88
C LYS A 150 11.19 -11.08 16.61
N LEU A 151 10.28 -11.79 15.94
CA LEU A 151 10.44 -13.20 15.63
C LEU A 151 11.58 -13.44 14.63
N THR A 152 11.70 -12.60 13.60
CA THR A 152 12.78 -12.74 12.61
C THR A 152 14.15 -12.42 13.19
N ALA A 153 14.25 -11.45 14.10
CA ALA A 153 15.50 -11.14 14.78
C ALA A 153 16.00 -12.30 15.66
N HIS A 154 15.09 -13.10 16.25
CA HIS A 154 15.46 -14.21 17.14
C HIS A 154 15.57 -15.56 16.42
N TRP A 155 14.66 -15.85 15.48
CA TRP A 155 14.51 -17.17 14.86
C TRP A 155 14.77 -17.18 13.35
N GLY A 156 15.11 -16.05 12.75
CA GLY A 156 15.53 -15.96 11.36
C GLY A 156 14.40 -15.81 10.33
N PRO A 157 14.71 -15.94 9.03
CA PRO A 157 13.81 -15.59 7.93
C PRO A 157 12.61 -16.53 7.75
N SER A 158 12.69 -17.76 8.23
CA SER A 158 11.60 -18.75 8.13
C SER A 158 10.33 -18.28 8.85
N MET A 159 10.45 -17.40 9.84
CA MET A 159 9.30 -16.79 10.52
C MET A 159 8.41 -15.96 9.60
N ILE A 160 8.96 -15.39 8.51
CA ILE A 160 8.18 -14.70 7.48
C ILE A 160 7.23 -15.69 6.81
N LEU A 161 7.73 -16.85 6.39
CA LEU A 161 6.89 -17.87 5.75
C LEU A 161 5.84 -18.42 6.71
N PHE A 162 6.22 -18.68 7.96
CA PHE A 162 5.31 -19.19 8.99
C PHE A 162 4.17 -18.20 9.28
N LEU A 163 4.49 -16.93 9.52
CA LEU A 163 3.48 -15.90 9.76
C LEU A 163 2.58 -15.68 8.54
N ASN A 164 3.13 -15.76 7.33
CA ASN A 164 2.33 -15.68 6.12
C ASN A 164 1.34 -16.86 6.02
N ILE A 165 1.79 -18.09 6.26
CA ILE A 165 0.91 -19.27 6.29
C ILE A 165 -0.23 -19.08 7.31
N LEU A 166 0.09 -18.64 8.53
CA LEU A 166 -0.94 -18.38 9.55
C LEU A 166 -1.94 -17.33 9.09
N ALA A 167 -1.47 -16.21 8.53
CA ALA A 167 -2.32 -15.14 8.04
C ALA A 167 -3.21 -15.60 6.87
N SER A 168 -2.65 -16.31 5.89
CA SER A 168 -3.36 -16.80 4.70
C SER A 168 -4.34 -17.95 5.03
N VAL A 169 -4.01 -18.83 6.00
CA VAL A 169 -4.96 -19.83 6.53
C VAL A 169 -6.11 -19.14 7.24
N PHE A 170 -5.83 -18.17 8.11
CA PHE A 170 -6.87 -17.41 8.79
C PHE A 170 -7.76 -16.66 7.80
N LEU A 171 -7.17 -16.02 6.78
CA LEU A 171 -7.89 -15.38 5.68
C LEU A 171 -8.79 -16.39 4.94
N LEU A 172 -8.29 -17.58 4.63
CA LEU A 172 -9.06 -18.65 3.98
C LEU A 172 -10.26 -19.11 4.83
N ILE A 173 -10.08 -19.26 6.15
CA ILE A 173 -11.16 -19.59 7.10
C ILE A 173 -12.21 -18.47 7.12
N VAL A 174 -11.79 -17.21 7.18
CA VAL A 174 -12.72 -16.07 7.17
C VAL A 174 -13.47 -16.02 5.84
N ALA A 175 -12.77 -16.08 4.72
CA ALA A 175 -13.35 -16.04 3.37
C ALA A 175 -14.32 -17.20 3.11
N THR A 176 -13.99 -18.43 3.54
CA THR A 176 -14.91 -19.58 3.44
C THR A 176 -16.17 -19.38 4.27
N SER A 177 -16.06 -18.82 5.47
CA SER A 177 -17.20 -18.54 6.35
C SER A 177 -18.13 -17.43 5.85
N MET A 178 -17.67 -16.57 4.94
CA MET A 178 -18.43 -15.43 4.42
C MET A 178 -19.51 -15.91 3.42
N PRO A 179 -20.80 -15.60 3.65
CA PRO A 179 -21.85 -16.03 2.73
C PRO A 179 -21.74 -15.27 1.41
N TYR A 180 -21.71 -15.98 0.29
CA TYR A 180 -21.84 -15.36 -1.03
C TYR A 180 -23.32 -15.17 -1.33
N ILE A 181 -23.74 -13.93 -1.56
CA ILE A 181 -25.15 -13.62 -1.81
C ILE A 181 -25.34 -13.66 -3.33
N ALA A 182 -26.08 -14.66 -3.81
CA ALA A 182 -26.43 -14.72 -5.23
C ALA A 182 -27.46 -13.63 -5.57
N ASN A 183 -27.45 -13.14 -6.82
CA ASN A 183 -28.40 -12.15 -7.35
C ASN A 183 -28.41 -10.80 -6.63
N VAL A 184 -27.26 -10.32 -6.19
CA VAL A 184 -27.13 -8.91 -5.77
C VAL A 184 -27.44 -8.02 -6.97
N HIS A 185 -28.41 -7.12 -6.80
CA HIS A 185 -28.76 -6.13 -7.81
C HIS A 185 -27.52 -5.26 -8.03
N LYS A 186 -26.79 -5.48 -9.13
CA LYS A 186 -25.76 -4.54 -9.55
C LYS A 186 -26.50 -3.33 -10.10
N PRO A 187 -26.38 -2.13 -9.52
CA PRO A 187 -26.87 -0.94 -10.20
C PRO A 187 -26.24 -0.93 -11.59
N SER A 188 -27.06 -0.73 -12.63
CA SER A 188 -26.58 -0.60 -13.99
C SER A 188 -25.73 0.67 -14.06
N THR A 189 -24.43 0.54 -13.83
CA THR A 189 -23.48 1.55 -14.28
C THR A 189 -23.51 1.50 -15.79
N GLU A 190 -24.27 2.41 -16.41
CA GLU A 190 -24.03 2.76 -17.80
C GLU A 190 -22.52 3.02 -17.93
N PRO A 191 -21.86 2.49 -18.98
CA PRO A 191 -20.46 2.80 -19.20
C PRO A 191 -20.37 4.31 -19.36
N ALA A 192 -19.83 4.99 -18.33
CA ALA A 192 -19.56 6.41 -18.37
C ALA A 192 -18.85 6.68 -19.69
N ALA A 193 -19.43 7.57 -20.52
CA ALA A 193 -18.87 7.90 -21.82
C ALA A 193 -17.38 8.20 -21.61
N LEU A 194 -16.50 7.38 -22.21
CA LEU A 194 -15.06 7.56 -22.07
C LEU A 194 -14.69 8.91 -22.70
N LYS A 195 -14.70 9.98 -21.90
CA LYS A 195 -14.07 11.23 -22.27
C LYS A 195 -12.61 10.91 -22.54
N SER A 196 -12.09 11.33 -23.69
CA SER A 196 -10.69 11.13 -24.04
C SER A 196 -9.80 11.67 -22.91
N HIS A 197 -8.82 10.88 -22.45
CA HIS A 197 -7.89 11.27 -21.38
C HIS A 197 -7.26 12.65 -21.61
N LYS A 198 -7.00 13.00 -22.88
CA LYS A 198 -6.44 14.30 -23.28
C LYS A 198 -7.41 15.47 -23.06
N SER A 199 -8.72 15.23 -23.17
CA SER A 199 -9.76 16.21 -22.86
C SER A 199 -9.80 16.48 -21.36
N LEU A 200 -9.79 15.42 -20.54
CA LEU A 200 -9.79 15.51 -19.08
C LEU A 200 -8.59 16.28 -18.52
N ILE A 201 -7.38 16.04 -19.04
CA ILE A 201 -6.16 16.75 -18.61
C ILE A 201 -6.28 18.26 -18.92
N ARG A 202 -6.85 18.61 -20.07
CA ARG A 202 -7.04 20.01 -20.47
C ARG A 202 -8.12 20.70 -19.63
N THR A 203 -9.14 19.96 -19.22
CA THR A 203 -10.22 20.49 -18.38
C THR A 203 -9.78 20.69 -16.93
N TYR A 204 -8.96 19.79 -16.37
CA TYR A 204 -8.55 19.82 -14.96
C TYR A 204 -7.03 19.87 -14.77
N PRO A 205 -6.31 20.86 -15.34
CA PRO A 205 -4.84 20.88 -15.31
C PRO A 205 -4.28 20.89 -13.88
N VAL A 206 -4.86 21.69 -12.98
CA VAL A 206 -4.43 21.79 -11.57
C VAL A 206 -4.60 20.46 -10.84
N PHE A 207 -5.67 19.71 -11.14
CA PHE A 207 -5.91 18.39 -10.56
C PHE A 207 -4.80 17.41 -10.92
N PHE A 208 -4.42 17.35 -12.20
CA PHE A 208 -3.36 16.45 -12.65
C PHE A 208 -1.98 16.88 -12.15
N ILE A 209 -1.70 18.19 -12.07
CA ILE A 209 -0.44 18.69 -11.47
C ILE A 209 -0.36 18.30 -10.00
N THR A 210 -1.44 18.48 -9.23
CA THR A 210 -1.51 18.07 -7.83
C THR A 210 -1.39 16.55 -7.67
N ALA A 211 -1.99 15.77 -8.58
CA ALA A 211 -1.87 14.32 -8.60
C ALA A 211 -0.42 13.85 -8.84
N ILE A 212 0.33 14.54 -9.70
CA ILE A 212 1.78 14.28 -9.91
C ILE A 212 2.56 14.57 -8.63
N GLY A 213 2.28 15.69 -7.95
CA GLY A 213 2.92 15.99 -6.67
C GLY A 213 2.60 14.97 -5.59
N ALA A 214 1.34 14.54 -5.49
CA ALA A 214 0.91 13.46 -4.59
C ALA A 214 1.61 12.12 -4.91
N MET A 215 1.79 11.80 -6.20
CA MET A 215 2.55 10.62 -6.64
C MET A 215 3.97 10.62 -6.10
N LEU A 216 4.65 11.78 -6.08
CA LEU A 216 6.02 11.91 -5.55
C LEU A 216 6.08 11.67 -4.04
N PHE A 217 5.06 12.09 -3.28
CA PHE A 217 4.97 11.79 -1.85
C PHE A 217 4.75 10.29 -1.60
N VAL A 218 3.87 9.66 -2.37
CA VAL A 218 3.65 8.20 -2.29
C VAL A 218 4.92 7.44 -2.70
N PHE A 219 5.65 7.94 -3.70
CA PHE A 219 6.94 7.40 -4.12
C PHE A 219 7.95 7.42 -2.96
N PHE A 220 8.09 8.57 -2.28
CA PHE A 220 8.93 8.66 -1.08
C PHE A 220 8.51 7.64 -0.02
N ASN A 221 7.21 7.57 0.29
CA ASN A 221 6.70 6.66 1.32
C ASN A 221 7.00 5.19 0.99
N ASN A 222 6.78 4.80 -0.27
CA ASN A 222 7.02 3.44 -0.73
C ASN A 222 8.52 3.10 -0.73
N MET A 223 9.39 4.03 -1.16
CA MET A 223 10.84 3.84 -1.08
C MET A 223 11.29 3.58 0.36
N VAL A 224 10.88 4.45 1.29
CA VAL A 224 11.24 4.32 2.70
C VAL A 224 10.70 3.01 3.28
N THR A 225 9.47 2.63 2.96
CA THR A 225 8.84 1.41 3.48
C THR A 225 9.51 0.14 2.95
N ILE A 226 9.76 0.05 1.64
CA ILE A 226 10.37 -1.13 1.01
C ILE A 226 11.81 -1.33 1.52
N TYR A 227 12.60 -0.26 1.59
CA TYR A 227 14.01 -0.32 2.00
C TYR A 227 14.23 -0.02 3.49
N MET A 228 13.17 -0.12 4.31
CA MET A 228 13.24 0.18 5.74
C MET A 228 14.32 -0.64 6.47
N LEU A 229 14.51 -1.91 6.08
CA LEU A 229 15.60 -2.72 6.63
C LEU A 229 16.96 -2.06 6.45
N ARG A 230 17.25 -1.57 5.24
CA ARG A 230 18.53 -0.93 4.90
C ARG A 230 18.72 0.40 5.64
N ILE A 231 17.63 1.13 5.85
CA ILE A 231 17.63 2.34 6.68
C ILE A 231 18.02 2.00 8.12
N MET A 232 17.46 0.91 8.67
CA MET A 232 17.78 0.45 10.03
C MET A 232 19.22 -0.02 10.16
N GLU A 233 19.70 -0.86 9.24
CA GLU A 233 21.07 -1.36 9.24
C GLU A 233 22.10 -0.21 9.23
N ARG A 234 21.81 0.88 8.50
CA ARG A 234 22.67 2.08 8.47
C ARG A 234 22.88 2.70 9.84
N VAL A 235 21.86 2.66 10.71
CA VAL A 235 21.88 3.26 12.05
C VAL A 235 22.09 2.21 13.15
N GLY A 236 22.58 1.02 12.80
CA GLY A 236 22.88 -0.07 13.74
C GLY A 236 21.68 -0.91 14.18
N GLY A 237 20.54 -0.79 13.49
CA GLY A 237 19.35 -1.60 13.72
C GLY A 237 19.29 -2.88 12.88
N ASP A 238 18.22 -3.64 13.07
CA ASP A 238 17.98 -4.95 12.49
C ASP A 238 16.51 -5.11 12.02
N SER A 239 16.10 -6.34 11.69
CA SER A 239 14.70 -6.63 11.33
C SER A 239 13.71 -6.38 12.48
N GLY A 240 14.14 -6.52 13.73
CA GLY A 240 13.35 -6.16 14.92
C GLY A 240 13.09 -4.67 15.02
N SER A 241 14.11 -3.88 14.72
CA SER A 241 14.04 -2.42 14.69
C SER A 241 13.17 -1.94 13.53
N MET A 242 13.33 -2.55 12.35
CA MET A 242 12.48 -2.33 11.19
C MET A 242 10.99 -2.58 11.50
N GLY A 243 10.67 -3.73 12.09
CA GLY A 243 9.30 -4.08 12.44
C GLY A 243 8.67 -3.09 13.43
N THR A 244 9.46 -2.65 14.41
CA THR A 244 9.03 -1.63 15.38
C THR A 244 8.76 -0.29 14.70
N ALA A 245 9.61 0.16 13.78
CA ALA A 245 9.39 1.41 13.05
C ALA A 245 8.16 1.38 12.14
N LEU A 246 7.93 0.27 11.43
CA LEU A 246 6.73 0.08 10.62
C LEU A 246 5.46 0.06 11.49
N ALA A 247 5.53 -0.55 12.68
CA ALA A 247 4.44 -0.54 13.64
C ALA A 247 4.13 0.88 14.16
N ILE A 248 5.17 1.64 14.52
CA ILE A 248 5.02 3.05 14.95
C ILE A 248 4.37 3.87 13.83
N ALA A 249 4.83 3.72 12.59
CA ALA A 249 4.27 4.42 11.44
C ALA A 249 2.77 4.12 11.24
N ALA A 250 2.40 2.83 11.25
CA ALA A 250 1.02 2.40 11.08
C ALA A 250 0.09 2.85 12.23
N CYS A 251 0.58 2.80 13.47
CA CYS A 251 -0.15 3.31 14.63
C CYS A 251 -0.32 4.84 14.59
N ALA A 252 0.73 5.57 14.18
CA ALA A 252 0.71 7.01 14.07
C ALA A 252 -0.29 7.48 12.98
N GLU A 253 -0.46 6.73 11.89
CA GLU A 253 -1.39 7.07 10.81
C GLU A 253 -2.86 7.12 11.27
N LEU A 254 -3.26 6.21 12.16
CA LEU A 254 -4.66 5.98 12.55
C LEU A 254 -5.38 7.20 13.13
N PRO A 255 -4.84 7.92 14.14
CA PRO A 255 -5.47 9.12 14.66
C PRO A 255 -5.80 10.17 13.59
N MET A 256 -4.91 10.35 12.60
CA MET A 256 -5.10 11.36 11.56
C MET A 256 -6.33 11.05 10.69
N LEU A 257 -6.59 9.77 10.39
CA LEU A 257 -7.76 9.39 9.59
C LEU A 257 -9.08 9.78 10.27
N PHE A 258 -9.18 9.65 11.59
CA PHE A 258 -10.36 10.09 12.34
C PHE A 258 -10.43 11.62 12.48
N LEU A 259 -9.29 12.26 12.72
CA LEU A 259 -9.19 13.71 12.88
C LEU A 259 -9.38 14.49 11.57
N TYR A 260 -9.18 13.84 10.42
CA TYR A 260 -9.29 14.46 9.10
C TYR A 260 -10.65 15.13 8.89
N SER A 261 -11.74 14.48 9.30
CA SER A 261 -13.10 15.03 9.17
C SER A 261 -13.30 16.36 9.91
N LYS A 262 -12.55 16.62 10.98
CA LYS A 262 -12.57 17.90 11.71
C LYS A 262 -11.67 18.94 11.03
N LEU A 263 -10.52 18.49 10.51
CA LEU A 263 -9.55 19.35 9.83
C LEU A 263 -10.08 19.86 8.49
N ALA A 264 -10.74 18.99 7.72
CA ALA A 264 -11.33 19.29 6.41
C ALA A 264 -12.47 20.32 6.48
N ARG A 265 -13.04 20.59 7.67
CA ARG A 265 -14.02 21.68 7.86
C ARG A 265 -13.38 23.07 7.85
N HIS A 266 -12.10 23.16 8.19
CA HIS A 266 -11.40 24.43 8.40
C HIS A 266 -10.33 24.69 7.32
N VAL A 267 -9.80 23.63 6.69
CA VAL A 267 -8.72 23.71 5.72
C VAL A 267 -9.09 22.94 4.46
N SER A 268 -8.89 23.55 3.29
CA SER A 268 -9.19 22.93 2.00
C SER A 268 -8.23 21.77 1.68
N ALA A 269 -8.72 20.77 0.95
CA ALA A 269 -7.93 19.60 0.55
C ALA A 269 -6.58 19.93 -0.15
N PRO A 270 -6.48 20.91 -1.08
CA PRO A 270 -5.20 21.27 -1.69
C PRO A 270 -4.17 21.76 -0.66
N LYS A 271 -4.60 22.60 0.30
CA LYS A 271 -3.71 23.10 1.36
C LYS A 271 -3.22 21.96 2.27
N LEU A 272 -4.09 20.99 2.58
CA LEU A 272 -3.70 19.82 3.36
C LEU A 272 -2.70 18.93 2.63
N ILE A 273 -2.81 18.80 1.30
CA ILE A 273 -1.80 18.10 0.47
C ILE A 273 -0.44 18.82 0.54
N VAL A 274 -0.41 20.16 0.47
CA VAL A 274 0.83 20.94 0.60
C VAL A 274 1.46 20.78 1.99
N ILE A 275 0.64 20.85 3.06
CA ILE A 275 1.10 20.63 4.43
C ILE A 275 1.70 19.23 4.58
N SER A 276 1.03 18.21 4.03
CA SER A 276 1.57 16.85 3.99
C SER A 276 2.92 16.78 3.28
N GLY A 277 3.07 17.45 2.14
CA GLY A 277 4.33 17.54 1.39
C GLY A 277 5.48 18.13 2.20
N PHE A 278 5.22 19.21 2.95
CA PHE A 278 6.20 19.78 3.86
C PHE A 278 6.70 18.74 4.88
N PHE A 279 5.79 18.00 5.51
CA PHE A 279 6.15 16.96 6.47
C PHE A 279 6.85 15.76 5.82
N PHE A 280 6.55 15.41 4.57
CA PHE A 280 7.32 14.42 3.82
C PHE A 280 8.77 14.88 3.57
N SER A 281 8.94 16.14 3.18
CA SER A 281 10.27 16.72 2.96
C SER A 281 11.09 16.76 4.24
N LEU A 282 10.48 17.21 5.35
CA LEU A 282 11.09 17.20 6.67
C LEU A 282 11.44 15.77 7.11
N LYS A 283 10.51 14.81 6.92
CA LYS A 283 10.73 13.40 7.24
C LYS A 283 11.94 12.85 6.49
N GLY A 284 12.10 13.17 5.21
CA GLY A 284 13.26 12.76 4.41
C GLY A 284 14.59 13.32 4.93
N ILE A 285 14.64 14.62 5.25
CA ILE A 285 15.83 15.26 5.84
C ILE A 285 16.19 14.60 7.17
N LEU A 286 15.20 14.32 8.03
CA LEU A 286 15.44 13.67 9.32
C LEU A 286 15.89 12.22 9.16
N PHE A 287 15.37 11.47 8.16
CA PHE A 287 15.92 10.15 7.83
C PHE A 287 17.39 10.21 7.42
N ILE A 288 17.79 11.21 6.65
CA ILE A 288 19.19 11.39 6.24
C ILE A 288 20.07 11.72 7.46
N ALA A 289 19.60 12.61 8.34
CA ALA A 289 20.33 13.09 9.50
C ALA A 289 20.31 12.13 10.72
N ALA A 290 19.46 11.10 10.70
CA ALA A 290 19.26 10.22 11.85
C ALA A 290 20.55 9.45 12.24
N PRO A 291 21.07 9.65 13.46
CA PRO A 291 22.29 8.99 13.91
C PRO A 291 22.04 7.59 14.48
N ASP A 292 20.81 7.30 14.93
CA ASP A 292 20.47 6.09 15.67
C ASP A 292 19.00 5.65 15.40
N VAL A 293 18.67 4.44 15.86
CA VAL A 293 17.34 3.82 15.71
C VAL A 293 16.22 4.61 16.39
N GLN A 294 16.45 5.21 17.57
CA GLN A 294 15.43 5.99 18.29
C GLN A 294 15.04 7.24 17.50
N THR A 295 16.02 7.88 16.85
CA THR A 295 15.74 8.99 15.95
C THR A 295 14.83 8.55 14.80
N ILE A 296 15.06 7.37 14.21
CA ILE A 296 14.15 6.83 13.18
C ILE A 296 12.74 6.58 13.72
N TYR A 297 12.60 6.04 14.95
CA TYR A 297 11.29 5.87 15.59
C TYR A 297 10.56 7.20 15.78
N ALA A 298 11.25 8.25 16.23
CA ALA A 298 10.68 9.58 16.34
C ALA A 298 10.23 10.13 14.97
N VAL A 299 11.05 9.92 13.93
CA VAL A 299 10.71 10.31 12.55
C VAL A 299 9.47 9.59 12.03
N GLN A 300 9.21 8.35 12.47
CA GLN A 300 8.00 7.63 12.09
C GLN A 300 6.72 8.24 12.66
N LEU A 301 6.78 8.99 13.76
CA LEU A 301 5.59 9.72 14.27
C LEU A 301 5.10 10.79 13.28
N LEU A 302 5.97 11.30 12.40
CA LEU A 302 5.56 12.21 11.33
C LEU A 302 4.68 11.52 10.28
N GLN A 303 4.55 10.19 10.29
CA GLN A 303 3.66 9.45 9.38
C GLN A 303 2.21 9.95 9.44
N SER A 304 1.72 10.37 10.62
CA SER A 304 0.38 10.92 10.77
C SER A 304 0.14 12.13 9.88
N VAL A 305 1.03 13.12 9.97
CA VAL A 305 0.91 14.42 9.31
C VAL A 305 1.46 14.41 7.88
N SER A 306 2.25 13.41 7.51
CA SER A 306 2.66 13.15 6.13
C SER A 306 1.66 12.23 5.44
N PHE A 307 1.84 10.91 5.51
CA PHE A 307 1.08 9.93 4.74
C PHE A 307 -0.38 9.83 5.17
N GLY A 308 -0.66 9.80 6.47
CA GLY A 308 -2.04 9.74 6.97
C GLY A 308 -2.89 10.93 6.51
N LEU A 309 -2.32 12.12 6.54
CA LEU A 309 -2.97 13.33 6.01
C LEU A 309 -3.15 13.26 4.49
N LEU A 310 -2.15 12.78 3.75
CA LEU A 310 -2.21 12.66 2.29
C LEU A 310 -3.32 11.72 1.84
N VAL A 311 -3.44 10.55 2.46
CA VAL A 311 -4.43 9.51 2.09
C VAL A 311 -5.85 10.06 2.19
N ALA A 312 -6.16 10.80 3.25
CA ALA A 312 -7.48 11.40 3.42
C ALA A 312 -7.67 12.64 2.53
N ALA A 313 -6.64 13.47 2.39
CA ALA A 313 -6.69 14.69 1.60
C ALA A 313 -6.89 14.43 0.11
N LYS A 314 -6.17 13.45 -0.48
CA LYS A 314 -6.29 13.12 -1.91
C LYS A 314 -7.68 12.60 -2.28
N ALA A 315 -8.31 11.82 -1.39
CA ALA A 315 -9.63 11.25 -1.62
C ALA A 315 -10.69 12.36 -1.64
N HIS A 316 -10.61 13.30 -0.69
CA HIS A 316 -11.46 14.48 -0.66
C HIS A 316 -11.18 15.43 -1.83
N TYR A 317 -9.92 15.59 -2.22
CA TYR A 317 -9.53 16.47 -3.33
C TYR A 317 -10.18 16.05 -4.65
N ALA A 318 -10.14 14.76 -4.98
CA ALA A 318 -10.83 14.22 -6.17
C ALA A 318 -12.35 14.38 -6.13
N ASP A 319 -12.97 14.36 -4.94
CA ASP A 319 -14.41 14.60 -4.79
C ASP A 319 -14.77 16.09 -4.94
N THR A 320 -13.91 17.02 -4.49
CA THR A 320 -14.22 18.46 -4.53
C THR A 320 -13.86 19.16 -5.83
N CYS A 321 -12.87 18.65 -6.57
CA CYS A 321 -12.33 19.35 -7.74
C CYS A 321 -12.89 18.87 -9.08
N MET A 322 -13.65 17.78 -9.08
CA MET A 322 -14.22 17.20 -10.30
C MET A 322 -15.74 17.27 -10.27
N THR A 323 -16.34 17.44 -11.46
CA THR A 323 -17.79 17.39 -11.62
C THR A 323 -18.33 15.99 -11.29
N GLU A 324 -19.62 15.88 -10.93
CA GLU A 324 -20.25 14.59 -10.60
C GLU A 324 -20.02 13.50 -11.67
N GLU A 325 -19.99 13.89 -12.95
CA GLU A 325 -19.68 12.98 -14.07
C GLU A 325 -18.25 12.44 -14.04
N ASP A 326 -17.29 13.25 -13.59
CA ASP A 326 -15.85 12.96 -13.69
C ASP A 326 -15.22 12.51 -12.35
N LYS A 327 -15.96 12.57 -11.23
CA LYS A 327 -15.47 12.18 -9.88
C LYS A 327 -14.89 10.77 -9.83
N VAL A 328 -15.56 9.80 -10.46
CA VAL A 328 -15.10 8.40 -10.50
C VAL A 328 -13.76 8.29 -11.24
N THR A 329 -13.60 9.05 -12.33
CA THR A 329 -12.34 9.15 -13.07
C THR A 329 -11.25 9.78 -12.20
N GLY A 330 -11.58 10.81 -11.42
CA GLY A 330 -10.67 11.43 -10.45
C GLY A 330 -10.12 10.48 -9.41
N GLN A 331 -11.00 9.72 -8.76
CA GLN A 331 -10.60 8.69 -7.80
C GLN A 331 -9.74 7.61 -8.46
N SER A 332 -10.05 7.26 -9.71
CA SER A 332 -9.25 6.31 -10.48
C SER A 332 -7.84 6.85 -10.79
N VAL A 333 -7.71 8.14 -11.12
CA VAL A 333 -6.41 8.81 -11.32
C VAL A 333 -5.61 8.80 -10.01
N MET A 334 -6.22 9.15 -8.88
CA MET A 334 -5.56 9.12 -7.57
C MET A 334 -5.11 7.71 -7.19
N THR A 335 -5.88 6.68 -7.52
CA THR A 335 -5.48 5.28 -7.29
C THR A 335 -4.32 4.88 -8.22
N MET A 336 -4.37 5.30 -9.48
CA MET A 336 -3.30 5.05 -10.45
C MET A 336 -1.96 5.67 -10.03
N THR A 337 -1.99 6.85 -9.41
CA THR A 337 -0.78 7.49 -8.88
C THR A 337 -0.09 6.63 -7.81
N GLU A 338 -0.84 5.89 -6.98
CA GLU A 338 -0.24 4.98 -5.99
C GLU A 338 0.45 3.80 -6.64
N SER A 339 -0.20 3.17 -7.62
CA SER A 339 0.37 2.04 -8.36
C SER A 339 1.63 2.46 -9.10
N MET A 340 1.61 3.60 -9.79
CA MET A 340 2.78 4.14 -10.49
C MET A 340 3.91 4.48 -9.51
N ALA A 341 3.59 5.13 -8.40
CA ALA A 341 4.57 5.44 -7.36
C ALA A 341 5.22 4.17 -6.78
N SER A 342 4.46 3.10 -6.56
CA SER A 342 4.99 1.81 -6.08
C SER A 342 5.94 1.14 -7.07
N VAL A 343 5.56 1.11 -8.36
CA VAL A 343 6.43 0.56 -9.43
C VAL A 343 7.72 1.36 -9.54
N LEU A 344 7.62 2.69 -9.59
CA LEU A 344 8.77 3.58 -9.69
C LEU A 344 9.68 3.41 -8.46
N ALA A 345 9.13 3.46 -7.25
CA ALA A 345 9.89 3.34 -5.99
C ALA A 345 10.66 2.03 -5.91
N SER A 346 10.04 0.92 -6.32
CA SER A 346 10.66 -0.40 -6.33
C SER A 346 11.82 -0.45 -7.35
N LEU A 347 11.58 0.04 -8.57
CA LEU A 347 12.54 -0.03 -9.67
C LEU A 347 13.75 0.87 -9.41
N THR A 348 13.50 2.16 -9.14
CA THR A 348 14.57 3.12 -8.87
C THR A 348 15.28 2.77 -7.57
N GLY A 349 14.58 2.23 -6.56
CA GLY A 349 15.21 1.79 -5.33
C GLY A 349 16.26 0.72 -5.53
N GLY A 350 15.99 -0.29 -6.35
CA GLY A 350 16.98 -1.35 -6.63
C GLY A 350 18.21 -0.81 -7.33
N LEU A 351 18.00 0.09 -8.30
CA LEU A 351 19.08 0.74 -9.04
C LEU A 351 19.93 1.64 -8.14
N LEU A 352 19.30 2.47 -7.30
CA LEU A 352 19.97 3.41 -6.41
C LEU A 352 20.73 2.69 -5.29
N MET A 353 20.14 1.66 -4.69
CA MET A 353 20.84 0.80 -3.72
C MET A 353 22.08 0.16 -4.34
N GLY A 354 21.96 -0.26 -5.60
CA GLY A 354 23.05 -0.87 -6.33
C GLY A 354 24.19 0.06 -6.71
N SER A 355 23.97 1.37 -6.85
CA SER A 355 24.99 2.32 -7.33
C SER A 355 25.58 3.20 -6.23
N GLY A 356 24.76 3.66 -5.28
CA GLY A 356 25.17 4.59 -4.22
C GLY A 356 24.63 4.22 -2.83
N GLY A 357 24.07 3.02 -2.68
CA GLY A 357 23.57 2.51 -1.41
C GLY A 357 22.41 3.32 -0.84
N ILE A 358 22.19 3.17 0.47
CA ILE A 358 21.02 3.71 1.15
C ILE A 358 21.01 5.24 1.24
N MET A 359 22.16 5.90 1.29
CA MET A 359 22.21 7.37 1.36
C MET A 359 21.78 8.01 0.05
N LEU A 360 22.24 7.50 -1.10
CA LEU A 360 21.78 7.98 -2.41
C LEU A 360 20.27 7.79 -2.55
N LEU A 361 19.76 6.63 -2.13
CA LEU A 361 18.33 6.35 -2.10
C LEU A 361 17.55 7.40 -1.29
N LEU A 362 17.99 7.71 -0.07
CA LEU A 362 17.33 8.67 0.81
C LEU A 362 17.40 10.10 0.25
N TRP A 363 18.52 10.51 -0.35
CA TRP A 363 18.63 11.81 -1.02
C TRP A 363 17.67 11.92 -2.21
N CYS A 364 17.59 10.90 -3.07
CA CYS A 364 16.67 10.89 -4.19
C CYS A 364 15.20 10.89 -3.74
N ALA A 365 14.85 10.08 -2.74
CA ALA A 365 13.51 10.06 -2.17
C ALA A 365 13.14 11.43 -1.58
N THR A 366 14.04 12.02 -0.79
CA THR A 366 13.84 13.36 -0.19
C THR A 366 13.72 14.44 -1.26
N GLY A 367 14.54 14.38 -2.31
CA GLY A 367 14.43 15.27 -3.47
C GLY A 367 13.06 15.15 -4.16
N ALA A 368 12.55 13.94 -4.34
CA ALA A 368 11.20 13.72 -4.88
C ALA A 368 10.11 14.33 -3.98
N ALA A 369 10.22 14.20 -2.65
CA ALA A 369 9.30 14.83 -1.71
C ALA A 369 9.36 16.37 -1.76
N ILE A 370 10.55 16.96 -1.86
CA ILE A 370 10.72 18.41 -1.99
C ILE A 370 10.11 18.91 -3.31
N VAL A 371 10.42 18.25 -4.43
CA VAL A 371 9.84 18.58 -5.74
C VAL A 371 8.32 18.44 -5.72
N GLY A 372 7.79 17.37 -5.12
CA GLY A 372 6.35 17.19 -4.92
C GLY A 372 5.73 18.34 -4.14
N THR A 373 6.40 18.83 -3.09
CA THR A 373 5.94 19.95 -2.27
C THR A 373 5.90 21.26 -3.06
N LEU A 374 6.91 21.50 -3.90
CA LEU A 374 6.93 22.67 -4.79
C LEU A 374 5.81 22.59 -5.83
N ILE A 375 5.62 21.43 -6.46
CA ILE A 375 4.58 21.21 -7.46
C ILE A 375 3.18 21.43 -6.86
N THR A 376 2.88 20.80 -5.72
CA THR A 376 1.57 20.97 -5.08
C THR A 376 1.40 22.36 -4.50
N GLY A 377 2.47 22.99 -4.01
CA GLY A 377 2.46 24.38 -3.52
C GLY A 377 2.08 25.37 -4.62
N LEU A 378 2.68 25.24 -5.80
CA LEU A 378 2.33 26.06 -6.98
C LEU A 378 0.89 25.80 -7.44
N ALA A 379 0.47 24.53 -7.50
CA ALA A 379 -0.88 24.16 -7.90
C ALA A 379 -1.96 24.64 -6.90
N ALA A 380 -1.67 24.68 -5.59
CA ALA A 380 -2.62 25.08 -4.57
C ALA A 380 -2.98 26.58 -4.61
N HIS A 381 -2.19 27.42 -5.29
CA HIS A 381 -2.52 28.82 -5.54
C HIS A 381 -3.60 29.00 -6.61
N GLU A 382 -3.75 28.02 -7.51
CA GLU A 382 -4.79 28.00 -8.52
C GLU A 382 -5.99 27.24 -7.93
N ASN A 383 -7.03 27.96 -7.49
CA ASN A 383 -8.24 27.32 -6.98
C ASN A 383 -8.77 26.30 -8.00
N CYS A 384 -9.27 25.14 -7.54
CA CYS A 384 -9.92 24.16 -8.41
C CYS A 384 -11.05 24.84 -9.22
N LYS A 385 -10.76 25.10 -10.49
CA LYS A 385 -11.70 25.47 -11.53
C LYS A 385 -11.26 24.81 -12.83
#